data_AF-A0A916UJM6-F1
#
_entry.id   AF-A0A916UJM6-F1
#
_cell.length_a   1.000
_cell.length_b   1.000
_cell.length_c   1.000
_cell.angle_alpha   90.00
_cell.angle_beta   90.00
_cell.angle_gamma   90.00
#
_symmetry.space_group_name_H-M   'P 1'
#
loop_
_entity.id
_entity.type
_entity.pdbx_description
1 polymer ?
#
loop_
_entity_poly.entity_id
_entity_poly.type
_entity_poly.pdbx_seq_one_letter_code
_entity_poly.pdbx_strand_id
1 'polypeptide(L)'
;MQTVAASEAVHSVDRLIRLIRSASVVLLAMVLLGGCASTQESAQPPIRIPDAATPISADTPIFVGGHRYLSPCRALPPEEVEAIFGTLSDTAVYEQRYLDESTSSQQVESYAGLSFPTRCEYRNVDGHGLSILVEIEQYLSVDFAKEFWLFMAKGMEKERDLIDKFGASITDSSDDPVESDAEKFVDNLRNTLTRLEDPTRIQPGDFDGSVAYVSGPLAFHGLKRNIRIEMTSLVDSAADTTHSDSDTSRSLASLLAAQKKLFEVIFDNIDNVELDQSALPTNISNETVVGGGHVLEPCRVLDNSAMAQVVTLQPAARLVSTTSVPKKLDEPLYGYRRGQETRFARNTCTRTSYAAGTGYEPVTTIRATIYYLAESELNRLAVLKQIQNIHYGKLFDRGPRDIDPTRLTRIPGSQAEVLYVHDNGRVIDIFLLVENYIVSLSSDQAFLADRARSIDNEKVIALADVIVDNITA
;
A
#
# COMPACT_ATOMS: atom_id res chain seq x y z
N MET A 1 -72.28 8.74 26.02
CA MET A 1 -72.42 10.16 26.39
C MET A 1 -71.10 10.83 26.01
N GLN A 2 -71.05 11.71 25.00
CA GLN A 2 -71.53 13.11 24.96
C GLN A 2 -70.61 14.08 25.72
N THR A 3 -70.15 15.24 25.20
CA THR A 3 -69.90 15.73 23.81
C THR A 3 -69.28 17.15 23.86
N VAL A 4 -68.45 17.54 22.86
CA VAL A 4 -68.10 18.96 22.50
C VAL A 4 -67.22 19.71 23.54
N ALA A 5 -66.32 20.68 23.26
CA ALA A 5 -65.87 21.46 22.08
C ALA A 5 -64.31 21.29 21.87
N ALA A 6 -63.59 21.67 20.80
CA ALA A 6 -63.53 22.88 19.92
C ALA A 6 -63.15 24.18 20.67
N SER A 7 -62.34 25.13 20.16
CA SER A 7 -61.81 25.41 18.80
C SER A 7 -60.45 26.19 18.85
N GLU A 8 -59.86 26.47 17.68
CA GLU A 8 -58.75 27.41 17.40
C GLU A 8 -57.33 27.14 18.00
N ALA A 9 -56.23 27.62 17.39
CA ALA A 9 -56.08 28.52 16.25
C ALA A 9 -55.02 28.04 15.21
N VAL A 10 -55.29 28.28 13.92
CA VAL A 10 -54.33 28.12 12.81
C VAL A 10 -54.34 29.40 11.99
N HIS A 11 -53.34 30.29 12.12
CA HIS A 11 -53.08 31.44 11.23
C HIS A 11 -51.75 32.15 11.61
N SER A 12 -50.63 31.90 10.89
CA SER A 12 -49.39 32.71 11.07
C SER A 12 -48.36 32.68 9.91
N VAL A 13 -48.39 31.71 9.00
CA VAL A 13 -47.29 31.49 8.02
C VAL A 13 -47.42 32.33 6.74
N ASP A 14 -48.63 32.65 6.30
CA ASP A 14 -48.94 33.09 4.93
C ASP A 14 -48.69 34.59 4.61
N ARG A 15 -47.82 35.27 5.37
CA ARG A 15 -47.56 36.73 5.23
C ARG A 15 -46.12 37.13 4.90
N LEU A 16 -45.15 36.22 4.90
CA LEU A 16 -43.74 36.60 4.71
C LEU A 16 -43.28 36.64 3.22
N ILE A 17 -44.07 36.08 2.30
CA ILE A 17 -43.62 35.79 0.91
C ILE A 17 -43.92 36.93 -0.10
N ARG A 18 -44.49 38.07 0.33
CA ARG A 18 -45.03 39.12 -0.58
C ARG A 18 -44.34 40.49 -0.59
N LEU A 19 -43.12 40.64 -0.05
CA LEU A 19 -42.53 41.99 0.18
C LEU A 19 -41.13 42.28 -0.40
N ILE A 20 -40.53 41.40 -1.21
CA ILE A 20 -39.24 41.69 -1.90
C ILE A 20 -39.33 41.38 -3.41
N ARG A 21 -40.20 42.11 -4.13
CA ARG A 21 -40.27 42.17 -5.61
C ARG A 21 -40.90 43.48 -6.11
N SER A 22 -40.19 44.63 -6.06
CA SER A 22 -40.42 45.80 -6.96
C SER A 22 -39.55 47.04 -6.66
N ALA A 23 -38.45 47.21 -7.42
CA ALA A 23 -37.81 48.48 -7.80
C ALA A 23 -36.72 48.12 -8.84
N SER A 24 -36.83 48.40 -10.15
CA SER A 24 -36.92 49.72 -10.82
C SER A 24 -35.65 50.55 -10.54
N VAL A 25 -34.54 50.47 -11.31
CA VAL A 25 -34.30 50.76 -12.75
C VAL A 25 -34.26 52.28 -13.05
N VAL A 26 -33.38 52.73 -13.98
CA VAL A 26 -33.02 54.14 -14.36
C VAL A 26 -31.99 54.76 -13.39
N LEU A 27 -30.84 55.36 -13.74
CA LEU A 27 -30.00 55.53 -14.98
C LEU A 27 -28.56 55.90 -14.49
N LEU A 28 -27.48 56.25 -15.22
CA LEU A 28 -27.09 56.49 -16.63
C LEU A 28 -25.56 56.21 -16.79
N ALA A 29 -25.01 56.20 -18.01
CA ALA A 29 -23.58 55.94 -18.28
C ALA A 29 -22.72 57.20 -18.58
N MET A 30 -21.45 57.17 -18.12
CA MET A 30 -20.27 57.93 -18.59
C MET A 30 -19.01 57.22 -18.03
N VAL A 31 -17.80 57.24 -18.63
CA VAL A 31 -17.32 57.65 -19.96
C VAL A 31 -16.06 56.80 -20.28
N LEU A 32 -15.78 56.55 -21.57
CA LEU A 32 -14.56 55.88 -22.04
C LEU A 32 -13.33 56.81 -21.95
N LEU A 33 -12.17 56.29 -21.51
CA LEU A 33 -10.81 56.57 -22.05
C LEU A 33 -9.72 55.99 -21.13
N GLY A 34 -8.76 55.24 -21.68
CA GLY A 34 -7.49 54.94 -20.99
C GLY A 34 -6.87 53.57 -21.27
N GLY A 35 -5.73 53.55 -21.98
CA GLY A 35 -4.73 52.47 -21.88
C GLY A 35 -4.99 51.15 -22.61
N CYS A 36 -4.55 51.04 -23.87
CA CYS A 36 -4.26 49.75 -24.48
C CYS A 36 -2.93 49.20 -23.92
N ALA A 37 -2.95 48.68 -22.69
CA ALA A 37 -1.89 47.80 -22.20
C ALA A 37 -2.19 46.38 -22.71
N SER A 38 -1.35 45.85 -23.59
CA SER A 38 -1.43 44.45 -24.00
C SER A 38 -0.93 43.58 -22.85
N THR A 39 -1.82 43.19 -21.95
CA THR A 39 -1.53 42.15 -20.97
C THR A 39 -1.12 40.90 -21.74
N GLN A 40 0.16 40.53 -21.65
CA GLN A 40 0.56 39.17 -22.01
C GLN A 40 -0.06 38.26 -20.96
N GLU A 41 -1.24 37.73 -21.29
CA GLU A 41 -1.82 36.58 -20.62
C GLU A 41 -0.81 35.45 -20.75
N SER A 42 0.01 35.31 -19.72
CA SER A 42 1.01 34.25 -19.62
C SER A 42 0.24 32.94 -19.53
N ALA A 43 0.05 32.30 -20.67
CA ALA A 43 -0.59 31.00 -20.78
C ALA A 43 0.22 30.00 -19.95
N GLN A 44 -0.17 29.87 -18.67
CA GLN A 44 0.29 28.79 -17.82
C GLN A 44 -0.05 27.50 -18.58
N PRO A 45 0.91 26.58 -18.76
CA PRO A 45 0.60 25.30 -19.38
C PRO A 45 -0.56 24.69 -18.59
N PRO A 46 -1.59 24.13 -19.26
CA PRO A 46 -2.76 23.60 -18.58
C PRO A 46 -2.28 22.60 -17.53
N ILE A 47 -2.66 22.84 -16.28
CA ILE A 47 -2.28 21.97 -15.16
C ILE A 47 -2.85 20.60 -15.49
N ARG A 48 -1.96 19.69 -15.91
CA ARG A 48 -2.32 18.29 -16.07
C ARG A 48 -2.49 17.73 -14.67
N ILE A 49 -3.73 17.67 -14.23
CA ILE A 49 -4.15 16.79 -13.13
C ILE A 49 -3.62 15.39 -13.54
N PRO A 50 -2.66 14.80 -12.81
CA PRO A 50 -2.13 13.50 -13.15
C PRO A 50 -3.22 12.46 -12.90
N ASP A 51 -3.44 11.53 -13.86
CA ASP A 51 -4.52 10.53 -13.79
C ASP A 51 -4.61 9.90 -12.40
N ALA A 52 -5.82 9.74 -11.85
CA ALA A 52 -6.01 9.53 -10.41
C ALA A 52 -5.33 8.28 -9.83
N ALA A 53 -5.03 7.27 -10.66
CA ALA A 53 -4.30 6.04 -10.32
C ALA A 53 -2.76 6.12 -10.53
N THR A 54 -2.24 7.24 -11.04
CA THR A 54 -0.80 7.48 -11.20
C THR A 54 -0.12 7.44 -9.83
N PRO A 55 1.04 6.77 -9.66
CA PRO A 55 1.69 6.64 -8.37
C PRO A 55 2.22 8.00 -7.86
N ILE A 56 2.69 8.01 -6.61
CA ILE A 56 3.57 9.07 -6.13
C ILE A 56 4.99 8.76 -6.63
N SER A 57 5.41 9.46 -7.67
CA SER A 57 6.82 9.70 -7.96
C SER A 57 7.31 10.79 -7.00
N ALA A 58 8.51 10.63 -6.43
CA ALA A 58 9.15 11.71 -5.68
C ALA A 58 9.70 12.78 -6.65
N ASP A 59 9.53 14.06 -6.32
CA ASP A 59 10.06 15.19 -7.12
C ASP A 59 11.60 15.20 -7.23
N THR A 60 12.28 14.47 -6.34
CA THR A 60 13.72 14.27 -6.34
C THR A 60 14.06 12.78 -6.23
N PRO A 61 15.14 12.29 -6.87
CA PRO A 61 15.58 10.90 -6.72
C PRO A 61 15.79 10.52 -5.25
N ILE A 62 15.35 9.32 -4.89
CA ILE A 62 15.41 8.82 -3.51
C ILE A 62 16.79 8.18 -3.26
N PHE A 63 17.42 8.49 -2.13
CA PHE A 63 18.69 7.91 -1.70
C PHE A 63 18.61 7.31 -0.29
N VAL A 64 19.37 6.23 -0.08
CA VAL A 64 19.65 5.65 1.25
C VAL A 64 21.15 5.82 1.50
N GLY A 65 21.50 6.69 2.45
CA GLY A 65 22.89 7.09 2.70
C GLY A 65 23.46 7.88 1.52
N GLY A 66 24.15 7.18 0.61
CA GLY A 66 24.67 7.72 -0.65
C GLY A 66 24.26 6.93 -1.91
N HIS A 67 23.46 5.88 -1.78
CA HIS A 67 23.08 4.99 -2.88
C HIS A 67 21.64 5.26 -3.35
N ARG A 68 21.39 5.23 -4.67
CA ARG A 68 20.04 5.33 -5.26
C ARG A 68 19.16 4.24 -4.66
N TYR A 69 17.97 4.62 -4.16
CA TYR A 69 17.00 3.68 -3.60
C TYR A 69 16.38 2.79 -4.68
N LEU A 70 16.22 1.50 -4.38
CA LEU A 70 15.53 0.54 -5.23
C LEU A 70 14.10 0.25 -4.75
N SER A 71 13.10 0.59 -5.56
CA SER A 71 11.70 0.22 -5.30
C SER A 71 11.47 -1.28 -5.59
N PRO A 72 11.00 -2.11 -4.63
CA PRO A 72 10.90 -3.56 -4.79
C PRO A 72 10.06 -4.02 -5.98
N CYS A 73 8.88 -3.44 -6.18
CA CYS A 73 8.02 -3.77 -7.32
C CYS A 73 8.44 -3.08 -8.62
N ARG A 74 9.56 -2.35 -8.63
CA ARG A 74 10.28 -1.91 -9.85
C ARG A 74 11.48 -2.81 -10.13
N ALA A 75 12.13 -3.34 -9.09
CA ALA A 75 13.18 -4.34 -9.19
C ALA A 75 12.68 -5.67 -9.80
N LEU A 76 11.47 -6.07 -9.41
CA LEU A 76 10.69 -7.13 -10.03
C LEU A 76 9.28 -6.59 -10.33
N PRO A 77 9.02 -6.11 -11.57
CA PRO A 77 7.70 -5.62 -11.97
C PRO A 77 6.77 -6.77 -12.40
N PRO A 78 5.44 -6.55 -12.50
CA PRO A 78 4.48 -7.63 -12.72
C PRO A 78 4.65 -8.36 -14.06
N GLU A 79 5.11 -7.65 -15.08
CA GLU A 79 5.32 -8.20 -16.43
C GLU A 79 6.41 -9.29 -16.45
N GLU A 80 7.45 -9.16 -15.62
CA GLU A 80 8.50 -10.18 -15.46
C GLU A 80 7.99 -11.40 -14.67
N VAL A 81 7.09 -11.17 -13.70
CA VAL A 81 6.38 -12.26 -13.00
C VAL A 81 5.48 -13.03 -13.99
N GLU A 82 4.76 -12.33 -14.88
CA GLU A 82 3.95 -12.97 -15.93
C GLU A 82 4.80 -13.71 -16.97
N ALA A 83 5.97 -13.17 -17.34
CA ALA A 83 6.91 -13.83 -18.24
C ALA A 83 7.49 -15.14 -17.68
N ILE A 84 7.60 -15.25 -16.35
CA ILE A 84 8.16 -16.43 -15.66
C ILE A 84 7.08 -17.45 -15.27
N PHE A 85 5.92 -17.01 -14.77
CA PHE A 85 4.89 -17.89 -14.20
C PHE A 85 3.65 -18.10 -15.06
N GLY A 86 3.48 -17.31 -16.13
CA GLY A 86 2.24 -17.15 -16.90
C GLY A 86 1.41 -15.96 -16.42
N THR A 87 0.40 -15.56 -17.21
CA THR A 87 -0.53 -14.47 -16.89
C THR A 87 -1.11 -14.61 -15.48
N LEU A 88 -1.12 -13.52 -14.71
CA LEU A 88 -1.56 -13.53 -13.32
C LEU A 88 -3.01 -14.03 -13.18
N SER A 89 -3.30 -14.76 -12.11
CA SER A 89 -4.66 -15.14 -11.71
C SER A 89 -5.59 -13.93 -11.63
N ASP A 90 -6.87 -14.13 -11.95
CA ASP A 90 -7.89 -13.10 -11.77
C ASP A 90 -8.10 -12.74 -10.27
N THR A 91 -7.63 -13.60 -9.35
CA THR A 91 -7.58 -13.38 -7.90
C THR A 91 -6.22 -12.87 -7.38
N ALA A 92 -5.30 -12.49 -8.26
CA ALA A 92 -3.98 -12.00 -7.87
C ALA A 92 -4.03 -10.60 -7.23
N VAL A 93 -3.12 -10.34 -6.29
CA VAL A 93 -2.99 -9.06 -5.55
C VAL A 93 -1.51 -8.73 -5.42
N TYR A 94 -1.10 -7.47 -5.63
CA TYR A 94 0.24 -7.02 -5.26
C TYR A 94 0.21 -6.04 -4.07
N GLU A 95 0.93 -6.38 -3.02
CA GLU A 95 1.24 -5.46 -1.91
C GLU A 95 2.68 -4.97 -2.06
N GLN A 96 2.89 -3.66 -1.99
CA GLN A 96 4.21 -3.05 -2.01
C GLN A 96 4.47 -2.28 -0.71
N ARG A 97 5.72 -2.22 -0.28
CA ARG A 97 6.21 -1.38 0.82
C ARG A 97 7.50 -0.71 0.38
N TYR A 98 7.53 0.62 0.41
CA TYR A 98 8.58 1.43 -0.21
C TYR A 98 8.93 2.65 0.65
N LEU A 99 10.04 3.31 0.30
CA LEU A 99 10.41 4.64 0.80
C LEU A 99 9.83 5.70 -0.14
N ASP A 100 9.16 6.72 0.41
CA ASP A 100 8.63 7.88 -0.32
C ASP A 100 9.56 9.11 -0.24
N GLU A 101 10.45 9.15 0.75
CA GLU A 101 11.41 10.24 1.01
C GLU A 101 12.85 9.70 1.13
N SER A 102 13.85 10.54 0.82
CA SER A 102 15.28 10.17 0.98
C SER A 102 15.68 10.09 2.46
N THR A 103 16.50 9.09 2.81
CA THR A 103 17.00 8.93 4.18
C THR A 103 18.50 9.19 4.28
N SER A 104 18.86 10.24 5.02
CA SER A 104 20.25 10.62 5.32
C SER A 104 20.95 9.61 6.23
N SER A 105 22.28 9.53 6.15
CA SER A 105 23.07 8.58 6.97
C SER A 105 22.77 8.66 8.46
N GLN A 106 22.64 9.87 9.01
CA GLN A 106 22.32 10.11 10.42
C GLN A 106 20.94 9.55 10.82
N GLN A 107 19.96 9.56 9.92
CA GLN A 107 18.66 8.93 10.19
C GLN A 107 18.79 7.41 10.18
N VAL A 108 19.52 6.82 9.22
CA VAL A 108 19.73 5.36 9.17
C VAL A 108 20.52 4.86 10.38
N GLU A 109 21.56 5.58 10.79
CA GLU A 109 22.34 5.35 12.02
C GLU A 109 21.48 5.39 13.29
N SER A 110 20.33 6.09 13.27
CA SER A 110 19.38 6.11 14.38
C SER A 110 18.42 4.91 14.42
N TYR A 111 18.42 4.06 13.37
CA TYR A 111 17.65 2.81 13.33
C TYR A 111 18.56 1.62 13.64
N ALA A 112 18.17 0.83 14.66
CA ALA A 112 18.99 -0.23 15.24
C ALA A 112 19.33 -1.42 14.30
N GLY A 113 18.81 -1.44 13.06
CA GLY A 113 19.16 -2.43 12.03
C GLY A 113 19.90 -1.87 10.82
N LEU A 114 20.16 -0.56 10.75
CA LEU A 114 20.95 0.10 9.68
C LEU A 114 20.47 -0.13 8.23
N SER A 115 19.21 -0.54 8.05
CA SER A 115 18.56 -0.81 6.75
C SER A 115 17.09 -0.39 6.76
N PHE A 116 16.45 -0.42 5.59
CA PHE A 116 15.00 -0.32 5.46
C PHE A 116 14.46 -1.58 4.79
N PRO A 117 13.69 -2.43 5.50
CA PRO A 117 13.00 -3.55 4.88
C PRO A 117 11.81 -3.03 4.05
N THR A 118 12.02 -2.99 2.74
CA THR A 118 11.02 -2.67 1.72
C THR A 118 10.63 -3.97 1.02
N ARG A 119 9.39 -4.11 0.51
CA ARG A 119 8.94 -5.39 -0.08
C ARG A 119 7.98 -5.27 -1.24
N CYS A 120 7.90 -6.35 -2.03
CA CYS A 120 6.87 -6.61 -3.04
C CYS A 120 6.30 -8.02 -2.81
N GLU A 121 5.00 -8.15 -2.57
CA GLU A 121 4.33 -9.44 -2.36
C GLU A 121 3.27 -9.65 -3.44
N TYR A 122 3.56 -10.51 -4.42
CA TYR A 122 2.64 -10.98 -5.44
C TYR A 122 1.87 -12.19 -4.91
N ARG A 123 0.61 -12.01 -4.53
CA ARG A 123 -0.24 -13.04 -3.94
C ARG A 123 -1.11 -13.72 -4.99
N ASN A 124 -1.31 -15.03 -4.86
CA ASN A 124 -2.16 -15.86 -5.74
C ASN A 124 -1.79 -15.76 -7.24
N VAL A 125 -0.50 -15.76 -7.56
CA VAL A 125 0.05 -15.56 -8.91
C VAL A 125 -0.62 -16.42 -9.98
N ASP A 126 -0.89 -17.69 -9.70
CA ASP A 126 -1.30 -18.68 -10.71
C ASP A 126 -2.63 -19.40 -10.43
N GLY A 127 -3.42 -18.91 -9.46
CA GLY A 127 -4.70 -19.52 -9.07
C GLY A 127 -4.56 -20.82 -8.26
N HIS A 128 -3.37 -21.40 -8.15
CA HIS A 128 -3.06 -22.56 -7.31
C HIS A 128 -2.48 -22.16 -5.93
N GLY A 129 -2.56 -20.88 -5.58
CA GLY A 129 -2.08 -20.35 -4.30
C GLY A 129 -0.58 -20.07 -4.24
N LEU A 130 0.14 -20.09 -5.37
CA LEU A 130 1.51 -19.58 -5.42
C LEU A 130 1.53 -18.09 -5.08
N SER A 131 2.44 -17.66 -4.21
CA SER A 131 2.72 -16.25 -3.95
C SER A 131 4.23 -16.02 -3.91
N ILE A 132 4.69 -14.89 -4.46
CA ILE A 132 6.11 -14.52 -4.56
C ILE A 132 6.33 -13.27 -3.72
N LEU A 133 7.14 -13.39 -2.66
CA LEU A 133 7.56 -12.29 -1.81
C LEU A 133 9.02 -11.93 -2.10
N VAL A 134 9.26 -10.66 -2.47
CA VAL A 134 10.57 -10.04 -2.54
C VAL A 134 10.70 -9.08 -1.36
N GLU A 135 11.65 -9.29 -0.45
CA GLU A 135 12.04 -8.26 0.51
C GLU A 135 13.44 -7.72 0.16
N ILE A 136 13.57 -6.40 0.11
CA ILE A 136 14.79 -5.68 -0.24
C ILE A 136 15.20 -4.84 0.96
N GLU A 137 16.35 -5.19 1.54
CA GLU A 137 17.02 -4.39 2.56
C GLU A 137 18.20 -3.64 1.92
N GLN A 138 18.07 -2.32 1.83
CA GLN A 138 19.13 -1.45 1.35
C GLN A 138 19.91 -0.82 2.52
N TYR A 139 21.22 -0.98 2.49
CA TYR A 139 22.15 -0.51 3.53
C TYR A 139 22.89 0.77 3.13
N LEU A 140 23.51 1.44 4.11
CA LEU A 140 24.27 2.68 3.94
C LEU A 140 25.49 2.58 3.01
N SER A 141 26.16 1.43 2.98
CA SER A 141 27.35 1.20 2.16
C SER A 141 27.44 -0.25 1.72
N VAL A 142 28.18 -0.48 0.64
CA VAL A 142 28.52 -1.80 0.12
C VAL A 142 29.24 -2.63 1.18
N ASP A 143 30.20 -2.04 1.91
CA ASP A 143 30.99 -2.74 2.91
C ASP A 143 30.16 -3.12 4.15
N PHE A 144 29.27 -2.23 4.64
CA PHE A 144 28.37 -2.58 5.74
C PHE A 144 27.40 -3.70 5.35
N ALA A 145 26.81 -3.62 4.14
CA ALA A 145 25.96 -4.68 3.62
C ALA A 145 26.69 -6.03 3.66
N LYS A 146 27.95 -6.06 3.25
CA LYS A 146 28.81 -7.25 3.24
C LYS A 146 29.17 -7.73 4.64
N GLU A 147 29.57 -6.86 5.56
CA GLU A 147 29.87 -7.25 6.95
C GLU A 147 28.63 -7.82 7.66
N PHE A 148 27.46 -7.19 7.50
CA PHE A 148 26.19 -7.68 8.03
C PHE A 148 25.79 -9.01 7.37
N TRP A 149 26.01 -9.15 6.05
CA TRP A 149 25.77 -10.40 5.33
C TRP A 149 26.61 -11.56 5.87
N LEU A 150 27.90 -11.34 6.08
CA LEU A 150 28.82 -12.34 6.63
C LEU A 150 28.59 -12.61 8.13
N PHE A 151 27.90 -11.73 8.85
CA PHE A 151 27.41 -12.00 10.20
C PHE A 151 26.20 -12.94 10.17
N MET A 152 25.19 -12.63 9.35
CA MET A 152 24.00 -13.47 9.19
C MET A 152 24.36 -14.87 8.65
N ALA A 153 25.14 -14.93 7.57
CA ALA A 153 25.55 -16.14 6.86
C ALA A 153 26.13 -17.25 7.76
N LYS A 154 26.84 -16.87 8.83
CA LYS A 154 27.49 -17.81 9.77
C LYS A 154 26.51 -18.60 10.66
N GLY A 155 25.22 -18.27 10.66
CA GLY A 155 24.21 -19.02 11.41
C GLY A 155 23.70 -20.29 10.73
N MET A 156 24.05 -20.51 9.44
CA MET A 156 23.19 -21.26 8.51
C MET A 156 23.84 -22.51 7.90
N GLU A 157 24.86 -23.07 8.55
CA GLU A 157 25.49 -24.37 8.25
C GLU A 157 24.47 -25.53 8.06
N LYS A 158 23.29 -25.42 8.70
CA LYS A 158 22.20 -26.40 8.65
C LYS A 158 21.44 -26.45 7.32
N GLU A 159 21.66 -25.49 6.44
CA GLU A 159 20.92 -25.36 5.17
C GLU A 159 21.50 -26.25 4.06
N ARG A 160 22.69 -26.84 4.27
CA ARG A 160 23.25 -27.90 3.44
C ARG A 160 22.23 -29.02 3.17
N ASP A 161 21.56 -29.46 4.22
CA ASP A 161 20.49 -30.47 4.19
C ASP A 161 19.25 -30.05 3.37
N LEU A 162 19.05 -28.76 3.09
CA LEU A 162 17.97 -28.28 2.22
C LEU A 162 18.45 -28.18 0.77
N ILE A 163 19.63 -27.60 0.55
CA ILE A 163 20.24 -27.46 -0.79
C ILE A 163 20.48 -28.84 -1.42
N ASP A 164 20.96 -29.83 -0.66
CA ASP A 164 21.16 -31.18 -1.18
C ASP A 164 19.85 -31.96 -1.37
N LYS A 165 18.75 -31.62 -0.67
CA LYS A 165 17.40 -32.10 -0.99
C LYS A 165 16.87 -31.49 -2.29
N PHE A 166 17.11 -30.19 -2.52
CA PHE A 166 16.77 -29.55 -3.80
C PHE A 166 17.51 -30.22 -4.95
N GLY A 167 18.82 -30.44 -4.83
CA GLY A 167 19.60 -31.16 -5.84
C GLY A 167 19.13 -32.60 -6.07
N ALA A 168 18.76 -33.33 -5.01
CA ALA A 168 18.23 -34.70 -5.13
C ALA A 168 16.77 -34.77 -5.62
N SER A 169 16.08 -33.63 -5.78
CA SER A 169 14.70 -33.55 -6.28
C SER A 169 14.59 -33.23 -7.77
N ILE A 170 15.70 -32.84 -8.40
CA ILE A 170 15.79 -32.64 -9.84
C ILE A 170 16.03 -34.01 -10.47
N THR A 171 15.23 -34.38 -11.46
CA THR A 171 15.45 -35.61 -12.23
C THR A 171 16.59 -35.38 -13.24
N ASP A 172 17.42 -36.40 -13.47
CA ASP A 172 18.66 -36.28 -14.24
C ASP A 172 18.37 -36.33 -15.76
N SER A 173 17.62 -35.35 -16.28
CA SER A 173 17.35 -35.16 -17.71
C SER A 173 17.94 -33.83 -18.21
N SER A 174 19.26 -33.83 -18.34
CA SER A 174 20.09 -32.69 -18.76
C SER A 174 19.79 -32.08 -20.15
N ASP A 175 18.82 -32.64 -20.89
CA ASP A 175 18.24 -32.06 -22.11
C ASP A 175 17.06 -31.08 -21.83
N ASP A 176 16.45 -31.08 -20.63
CA ASP A 176 15.39 -30.11 -20.26
C ASP A 176 16.00 -28.77 -19.79
N PRO A 177 15.69 -27.63 -20.45
CA PRO A 177 16.16 -26.31 -20.02
C PRO A 177 15.73 -25.90 -18.60
N VAL A 178 14.59 -26.39 -18.10
CA VAL A 178 14.06 -26.10 -16.76
C VAL A 178 14.86 -26.84 -15.70
N GLU A 179 15.10 -28.14 -15.87
CA GLU A 179 15.95 -28.91 -14.96
C GLU A 179 17.38 -28.35 -14.97
N SER A 180 17.90 -28.05 -16.16
CA SER A 180 19.23 -27.44 -16.29
C SER A 180 19.33 -26.03 -15.65
N ASP A 181 18.28 -25.20 -15.66
CA ASP A 181 18.29 -23.93 -14.91
C ASP A 181 18.23 -24.16 -13.39
N ALA A 182 17.48 -25.18 -12.94
CA ALA A 182 17.39 -25.56 -11.53
C ALA A 182 18.71 -26.10 -10.97
N GLU A 183 19.42 -26.94 -11.74
CA GLU A 183 20.76 -27.46 -11.40
C GLU A 183 21.75 -26.32 -11.18
N LYS A 184 21.83 -25.38 -12.13
CA LYS A 184 22.70 -24.20 -12.04
C LYS A 184 22.40 -23.35 -10.80
N PHE A 185 21.13 -23.29 -10.39
CA PHE A 185 20.71 -22.57 -9.18
C PHE A 185 21.14 -23.29 -7.90
N VAL A 186 20.89 -24.61 -7.81
CA VAL A 186 21.33 -25.45 -6.67
C VAL A 186 22.86 -25.44 -6.54
N ASP A 187 23.59 -25.55 -7.65
CA ASP A 187 25.04 -25.53 -7.62
C ASP A 187 25.61 -24.15 -7.28
N ASN A 188 24.92 -23.05 -7.60
CA ASN A 188 25.29 -21.72 -7.09
C ASN A 188 25.17 -21.65 -5.56
N LEU A 189 24.05 -22.16 -5.00
CA LEU A 189 23.83 -22.25 -3.56
C LEU A 189 24.90 -23.13 -2.87
N ARG A 190 25.21 -24.31 -3.43
CA ARG A 190 26.30 -25.18 -2.93
C ARG A 190 27.65 -24.48 -2.95
N ASN A 191 28.00 -23.83 -4.07
CA ASN A 191 29.27 -23.13 -4.23
C ASN A 191 29.39 -21.94 -3.27
N THR A 192 28.31 -21.23 -2.97
CA THR A 192 28.32 -20.15 -1.98
C THR A 192 28.42 -20.70 -0.57
N LEU A 193 27.62 -21.70 -0.17
CA LEU A 193 27.70 -22.30 1.16
C LEU A 193 29.11 -22.84 1.47
N THR A 194 29.75 -23.52 0.51
CA THR A 194 31.13 -24.00 0.68
C THR A 194 32.18 -22.88 0.74
N ARG A 195 31.90 -21.65 0.29
CA ARG A 195 32.74 -20.47 0.61
C ARG A 195 32.44 -19.93 2.01
N LEU A 196 31.18 -19.94 2.43
CA LEU A 196 30.77 -19.48 3.77
C LEU A 196 31.34 -20.36 4.91
N GLU A 197 31.48 -21.66 4.66
CA GLU A 197 32.11 -22.64 5.57
C GLU A 197 33.64 -22.45 5.76
N ASP A 198 34.33 -21.73 4.86
CA ASP A 198 35.73 -21.31 5.08
C ASP A 198 35.85 -19.78 5.24
N PRO A 199 35.51 -19.24 6.44
CA PRO A 199 35.60 -17.82 6.73
C PRO A 199 37.03 -17.27 6.76
N THR A 200 38.06 -18.09 6.47
CA THR A 200 39.44 -17.60 6.27
C THR A 200 39.74 -17.24 4.81
N ARG A 201 38.87 -17.62 3.86
CA ARG A 201 39.03 -17.31 2.43
C ARG A 201 38.08 -16.25 1.90
N ILE A 202 36.96 -16.01 2.59
CA ILE A 202 35.95 -15.02 2.20
C ILE A 202 36.59 -13.63 2.06
N GLN A 203 36.49 -13.05 0.87
CA GLN A 203 36.64 -11.62 0.65
C GLN A 203 35.26 -10.96 0.49
N PRO A 204 35.11 -9.66 0.83
CA PRO A 204 33.85 -8.93 0.62
C PRO A 204 33.38 -8.88 -0.85
N GLY A 205 34.24 -9.18 -1.83
CA GLY A 205 33.86 -9.28 -3.24
C GLY A 205 33.07 -10.54 -3.59
N ASP A 206 33.23 -11.63 -2.84
CA ASP A 206 32.95 -13.00 -3.34
C ASP A 206 31.47 -13.37 -3.49
N PHE A 207 30.57 -12.51 -3.02
CA PHE A 207 29.11 -12.73 -2.98
C PHE A 207 28.29 -11.64 -3.69
N ASP A 208 28.96 -10.65 -4.32
CA ASP A 208 28.29 -9.55 -5.02
C ASP A 208 27.66 -10.06 -6.34
N GLY A 209 26.33 -10.06 -6.42
CA GLY A 209 25.56 -10.71 -7.49
C GLY A 209 25.42 -12.23 -7.34
N SER A 210 25.57 -12.77 -6.12
CA SER A 210 25.38 -14.20 -5.82
C SER A 210 24.15 -14.45 -4.95
N VAL A 211 23.46 -15.57 -5.18
CA VAL A 211 22.45 -16.13 -4.26
C VAL A 211 23.18 -17.06 -3.29
N ALA A 212 23.02 -16.80 -1.99
CA ALA A 212 23.98 -17.25 -0.98
C ALA A 212 23.50 -18.36 -0.06
N TYR A 213 22.23 -18.33 0.38
CA TYR A 213 21.71 -19.27 1.36
C TYR A 213 20.17 -19.40 1.31
N VAL A 214 19.60 -20.28 2.12
CA VAL A 214 18.21 -20.78 2.07
C VAL A 214 17.56 -20.83 3.48
N SER A 215 17.06 -19.70 3.99
CA SER A 215 16.57 -19.58 5.38
C SER A 215 15.26 -20.33 5.70
N GLY A 216 14.69 -21.04 4.73
CA GLY A 216 13.46 -21.81 4.87
C GLY A 216 13.02 -22.46 3.56
N PRO A 217 11.92 -23.23 3.55
CA PRO A 217 11.38 -23.82 2.33
C PRO A 217 11.10 -22.74 1.28
N LEU A 218 11.84 -22.80 0.17
CA LEU A 218 11.79 -21.83 -0.94
C LEU A 218 12.02 -20.35 -0.56
N ALA A 219 12.70 -20.08 0.57
CA ALA A 219 13.14 -18.75 0.98
C ALA A 219 14.64 -18.59 0.71
N PHE A 220 14.99 -17.96 -0.41
CA PHE A 220 16.35 -17.79 -0.92
C PHE A 220 16.83 -16.36 -0.71
N HIS A 221 18.13 -16.17 -0.48
CA HIS A 221 18.68 -14.83 -0.31
C HIS A 221 19.87 -14.55 -1.21
N GLY A 222 20.00 -13.31 -1.69
CA GLY A 222 21.13 -12.83 -2.47
C GLY A 222 21.64 -11.47 -2.01
N LEU A 223 22.88 -11.15 -2.37
CA LEU A 223 23.52 -9.85 -2.10
C LEU A 223 24.00 -9.25 -3.42
N LYS A 224 23.80 -7.95 -3.63
CA LYS A 224 24.30 -7.19 -4.78
C LYS A 224 24.53 -5.73 -4.37
N ARG A 225 25.72 -5.20 -4.62
CA ARG A 225 26.17 -3.87 -4.16
C ARG A 225 25.95 -3.69 -2.65
N ASN A 226 25.12 -2.72 -2.25
CA ASN A 226 24.71 -2.40 -0.88
C ASN A 226 23.29 -2.91 -0.54
N ILE A 227 22.78 -3.88 -1.30
CA ILE A 227 21.40 -4.36 -1.24
C ILE A 227 21.39 -5.87 -0.99
N ARG A 228 20.67 -6.29 0.06
CA ARG A 228 20.24 -7.68 0.30
C ARG A 228 18.85 -7.87 -0.30
N ILE A 229 18.63 -9.04 -0.89
CA ILE A 229 17.35 -9.51 -1.39
C ILE A 229 17.01 -10.81 -0.67
N GLU A 230 15.80 -10.90 -0.16
CA GLU A 230 15.15 -12.15 0.23
C GLU A 230 14.02 -12.43 -0.77
N MET A 231 13.95 -13.65 -1.27
CA MET A 231 13.02 -14.09 -2.32
C MET A 231 12.35 -15.39 -1.88
N THR A 232 11.05 -15.32 -1.61
CA THR A 232 10.31 -16.42 -0.98
C THR A 232 9.10 -16.82 -1.82
N SER A 233 9.06 -18.09 -2.25
CA SER A 233 7.86 -18.68 -2.86
C SER A 233 6.99 -19.37 -1.82
N LEU A 234 5.84 -18.79 -1.51
CA LEU A 234 4.80 -19.38 -0.66
C LEU A 234 3.81 -20.17 -1.52
N VAL A 235 3.30 -21.30 -1.04
CA VAL A 235 2.29 -22.11 -1.74
C VAL A 235 1.16 -22.41 -0.76
N ASP A 236 -0.05 -21.91 -1.03
CA ASP A 236 -1.16 -21.88 -0.08
C ASP A 236 -1.96 -23.20 0.03
N SER A 237 -1.27 -24.33 0.21
CA SER A 237 -1.87 -25.57 0.72
C SER A 237 -0.82 -26.57 1.20
N ALA A 238 -1.26 -27.60 1.94
CA ALA A 238 -0.44 -28.78 2.26
C ALA A 238 -0.27 -29.74 1.06
N ALA A 239 -0.12 -29.20 -0.15
CA ALA A 239 0.32 -29.95 -1.32
C ALA A 239 1.78 -30.37 -1.10
N ASP A 240 1.98 -31.67 -0.90
CA ASP A 240 3.26 -32.25 -0.52
C ASP A 240 4.34 -31.97 -1.58
N THR A 241 5.29 -31.08 -1.25
CA THR A 241 6.42 -30.72 -2.13
C THR A 241 7.40 -31.87 -2.36
N THR A 242 7.17 -33.04 -1.77
CA THR A 242 8.01 -34.24 -1.94
C THR A 242 7.45 -35.28 -2.92
N HIS A 243 6.16 -35.21 -3.32
CA HIS A 243 5.54 -36.25 -4.17
C HIS A 243 4.68 -35.66 -5.30
N SER A 244 5.17 -35.81 -6.54
CA SER A 244 4.42 -35.53 -7.77
C SER A 244 3.49 -36.69 -8.12
N ASP A 245 2.17 -36.48 -8.03
CA ASP A 245 1.15 -37.42 -8.57
C ASP A 245 -0.20 -36.72 -8.84
N SER A 246 -0.18 -35.42 -9.19
CA SER A 246 -1.39 -34.64 -9.56
C SER A 246 -1.08 -33.57 -10.60
N ASP A 247 -1.96 -33.40 -11.59
CA ASP A 247 -1.82 -32.47 -12.74
C ASP A 247 -1.74 -30.96 -12.38
N THR A 248 -1.67 -30.61 -11.09
CA THR A 248 -1.71 -29.22 -10.59
C THR A 248 -0.55 -28.86 -9.65
N SER A 249 0.41 -29.76 -9.37
CA SER A 249 1.59 -29.44 -8.55
C SER A 249 2.78 -29.04 -9.43
N ARG A 250 3.25 -27.79 -9.31
CA ARG A 250 4.51 -27.35 -9.93
C ARG A 250 5.66 -28.19 -9.41
N SER A 251 6.54 -28.68 -10.29
CA SER A 251 7.74 -29.41 -9.86
C SER A 251 8.70 -28.48 -9.12
N LEU A 252 9.46 -29.03 -8.16
CA LEU A 252 10.46 -28.28 -7.40
C LEU A 252 11.55 -27.71 -8.33
N ALA A 253 11.95 -28.46 -9.37
CA ALA A 253 12.80 -27.95 -10.45
C ALA A 253 12.22 -26.70 -11.13
N SER A 254 10.91 -26.69 -11.47
CA SER A 254 10.26 -25.50 -12.06
C SER A 254 10.33 -24.27 -11.14
N LEU A 255 10.16 -24.46 -9.83
CA LEU A 255 10.24 -23.37 -8.85
C LEU A 255 11.68 -22.87 -8.67
N LEU A 256 12.68 -23.76 -8.66
CA LEU A 256 14.11 -23.40 -8.59
C LEU A 256 14.57 -22.66 -9.86
N ALA A 257 14.14 -23.09 -11.05
CA ALA A 257 14.41 -22.43 -12.32
C ALA A 257 13.73 -21.05 -12.43
N ALA A 258 12.52 -20.90 -11.88
CA ALA A 258 11.86 -19.61 -11.78
C ALA A 258 12.58 -18.67 -10.79
N GLN A 259 12.94 -19.17 -9.61
CA GLN A 259 13.72 -18.45 -8.59
C GLN A 259 15.03 -17.89 -9.15
N LYS A 260 15.78 -18.69 -9.92
CA LYS A 260 16.97 -18.22 -10.66
C LYS A 260 16.67 -16.99 -11.51
N LYS A 261 15.61 -17.03 -12.32
CA LYS A 261 15.22 -15.95 -13.25
C LYS A 261 14.77 -14.68 -12.51
N LEU A 262 14.07 -14.83 -11.38
CA LEU A 262 13.69 -13.70 -10.53
C LEU A 262 14.92 -12.97 -9.95
N PHE A 263 15.96 -13.71 -9.55
CA PHE A 263 17.22 -13.11 -9.12
C PHE A 263 18.00 -12.46 -10.27
N GLU A 264 18.02 -13.08 -11.46
CA GLU A 264 18.65 -12.51 -12.66
C GLU A 264 18.02 -11.14 -13.00
N VAL A 265 16.68 -11.05 -13.06
CA VAL A 265 15.93 -9.80 -13.28
C VAL A 265 16.24 -8.74 -12.21
N ILE A 266 16.22 -9.09 -10.93
CA ILE A 266 16.50 -8.14 -9.84
C ILE A 266 17.96 -7.66 -9.86
N PHE A 267 18.92 -8.54 -10.14
CA PHE A 267 20.34 -8.16 -10.18
C PHE A 267 20.66 -7.21 -11.34
N ASP A 268 20.02 -7.40 -12.50
CA ASP A 268 20.13 -6.48 -13.64
C ASP A 268 19.45 -5.13 -13.33
N ASN A 269 18.27 -5.15 -12.68
CA ASN A 269 17.57 -3.95 -12.24
C ASN A 269 18.29 -3.18 -11.11
N ILE A 270 19.11 -3.85 -10.28
CA ILE A 270 20.03 -3.17 -9.33
C ILE A 270 21.16 -2.44 -10.06
N ASP A 271 21.60 -2.95 -11.21
CA ASP A 271 22.62 -2.30 -12.02
C ASP A 271 22.07 -1.16 -12.90
N ASN A 272 20.79 -1.19 -13.23
CA ASN A 272 20.06 -0.20 -14.04
C ASN A 272 19.87 1.16 -13.34
N VAL A 273 20.61 2.19 -13.76
CA VAL A 273 20.52 3.55 -13.20
C VAL A 273 19.26 4.32 -13.59
N GLU A 274 18.65 3.97 -14.73
CA GLU A 274 17.44 4.63 -15.26
C GLU A 274 16.15 4.02 -14.71
N LEU A 275 16.23 2.95 -13.90
CA LEU A 275 15.07 2.30 -13.30
C LEU A 275 14.28 3.28 -12.43
N ASP A 276 12.95 3.30 -12.60
CA ASP A 276 12.06 4.13 -11.80
C ASP A 276 12.09 3.74 -10.31
N GLN A 277 12.02 4.74 -9.45
CA GLN A 277 12.00 4.59 -7.99
C GLN A 277 10.58 4.73 -7.41
N SER A 278 9.61 5.16 -8.23
CA SER A 278 8.22 5.27 -7.78
C SER A 278 7.61 3.91 -7.45
N ALA A 279 6.57 3.94 -6.62
CA ALA A 279 5.68 2.80 -6.47
C ALA A 279 5.08 2.37 -7.83
N LEU A 280 4.67 1.12 -7.97
CA LEU A 280 3.76 0.77 -9.07
C LEU A 280 2.45 1.57 -8.92
N PRO A 281 1.79 1.98 -10.02
CA PRO A 281 0.44 2.54 -9.98
C PRO A 281 -0.51 1.61 -9.22
N THR A 282 -1.45 2.17 -8.46
CA THR A 282 -2.51 1.36 -7.86
C THR A 282 -3.58 1.05 -8.91
N ASN A 283 -3.80 -0.25 -9.17
CA ASN A 283 -4.71 -0.74 -10.20
C ASN A 283 -5.92 -1.47 -9.57
N ILE A 284 -7.08 -1.38 -10.23
CA ILE A 284 -8.27 -2.22 -10.00
C ILE A 284 -8.71 -2.76 -11.35
N SER A 285 -8.52 -4.05 -11.61
CA SER A 285 -9.05 -4.76 -12.80
C SER A 285 -8.62 -4.23 -14.19
N ASN A 286 -7.65 -3.31 -14.27
CA ASN A 286 -7.39 -2.43 -15.43
C ASN A 286 -8.55 -1.49 -15.79
N GLU A 287 -9.50 -1.27 -14.88
CA GLU A 287 -10.60 -0.31 -15.02
C GLU A 287 -10.14 1.09 -14.55
N THR A 288 -10.44 2.14 -15.30
CA THR A 288 -10.15 3.53 -14.91
C THR A 288 -11.28 4.18 -14.10
N VAL A 289 -12.43 3.52 -14.02
CA VAL A 289 -13.66 3.95 -13.31
C VAL A 289 -14.30 2.72 -12.68
N VAL A 290 -14.51 2.75 -11.36
CA VAL A 290 -15.08 1.66 -10.57
C VAL A 290 -16.20 2.23 -9.69
N GLY A 291 -17.39 1.61 -9.74
CA GLY A 291 -18.61 2.14 -9.11
C GLY A 291 -19.19 3.42 -9.75
N GLY A 292 -18.43 4.09 -10.60
CA GLY A 292 -18.73 5.44 -11.11
C GLY A 292 -17.80 6.52 -10.55
N GLY A 293 -16.88 6.16 -9.64
CA GLY A 293 -15.72 7.00 -9.30
C GLY A 293 -14.49 6.59 -10.10
N HIS A 294 -13.54 7.49 -10.31
CA HIS A 294 -12.23 7.15 -10.89
C HIS A 294 -11.41 6.31 -9.91
N VAL A 295 -10.54 5.42 -10.40
CA VAL A 295 -9.62 4.67 -9.52
C VAL A 295 -8.59 5.63 -8.93
N LEU A 296 -8.53 5.69 -7.59
CA LEU A 296 -7.68 6.59 -6.83
C LEU A 296 -6.43 5.87 -6.30
N GLU A 297 -5.28 6.53 -6.41
CA GLU A 297 -4.03 6.19 -5.73
C GLU A 297 -4.16 6.50 -4.22
N PRO A 298 -4.27 5.49 -3.33
CA PRO A 298 -4.65 5.71 -1.95
C PRO A 298 -3.60 6.47 -1.13
N CYS A 299 -2.32 6.50 -1.53
CA CYS A 299 -1.30 7.29 -0.84
C CYS A 299 -1.21 8.74 -1.32
N ARG A 300 -1.92 9.13 -2.39
CA ARG A 300 -2.25 10.54 -2.68
C ARG A 300 -3.43 11.02 -1.84
N VAL A 301 -4.40 10.16 -1.58
CA VAL A 301 -5.51 10.49 -0.66
C VAL A 301 -4.97 10.67 0.77
N LEU A 302 -4.10 9.76 1.23
CA LEU A 302 -3.33 9.90 2.47
C LEU A 302 -1.92 10.47 2.17
N ASP A 303 -1.84 11.74 1.76
CA ASP A 303 -0.59 12.41 1.43
C ASP A 303 0.20 12.92 2.66
N ASN A 304 1.30 13.63 2.40
CA ASN A 304 2.13 14.26 3.44
C ASN A 304 1.37 15.35 4.24
N SER A 305 0.43 16.05 3.61
CA SER A 305 -0.44 17.09 4.20
C SER A 305 -1.48 16.47 5.14
N ALA A 306 -2.14 15.38 4.72
CA ALA A 306 -3.04 14.60 5.57
C ALA A 306 -2.29 14.02 6.78
N MET A 307 -1.11 13.45 6.55
CA MET A 307 -0.24 12.94 7.63
C MET A 307 0.17 14.03 8.63
N ALA A 308 0.34 15.28 8.19
CA ALA A 308 0.70 16.41 9.06
C ALA A 308 -0.44 16.84 10.01
N GLN A 309 -1.70 16.61 9.67
CA GLN A 309 -2.84 16.84 10.59
C GLN A 309 -2.87 15.82 11.74
N VAL A 310 -2.32 14.62 11.49
CA VAL A 310 -2.34 13.49 12.42
C VAL A 310 -1.10 13.46 13.32
N VAL A 311 0.08 13.50 12.73
CA VAL A 311 1.34 13.26 13.47
C VAL A 311 1.78 14.55 14.16
N THR A 312 1.36 14.72 15.42
CA THR A 312 1.68 15.90 16.27
C THR A 312 3.15 15.98 16.74
N LEU A 313 4.03 15.15 16.17
CA LEU A 313 5.48 15.14 16.39
C LEU A 313 6.18 15.35 15.04
N GLN A 314 7.40 15.90 15.05
CA GLN A 314 8.13 16.21 13.82
C GLN A 314 8.34 14.97 12.93
N PRO A 315 8.40 15.14 11.59
CA PRO A 315 8.42 14.03 10.64
C PRO A 315 9.63 13.12 10.89
N ALA A 316 9.33 11.91 11.31
CA ALA A 316 10.27 10.81 11.39
C ALA A 316 10.25 10.02 10.07
N ALA A 317 11.24 9.15 9.82
CA ALA A 317 11.34 8.47 8.52
C ALA A 317 10.07 7.62 8.25
N ARG A 318 9.63 7.67 7.00
CA ARG A 318 8.37 7.11 6.53
C ARG A 318 8.63 5.81 5.78
N LEU A 319 7.92 4.76 6.15
CA LEU A 319 7.70 3.62 5.27
C LEU A 319 6.25 3.65 4.85
N VAL A 320 6.04 3.59 3.54
CA VAL A 320 4.72 3.60 2.90
C VAL A 320 4.45 2.20 2.38
N SER A 321 3.20 1.78 2.42
CA SER A 321 2.76 0.53 1.80
C SER A 321 1.42 0.73 1.10
N THR A 322 1.30 0.21 -0.13
CA THR A 322 0.03 0.15 -0.86
C THR A 322 -0.33 -1.27 -1.22
N THR A 323 -1.63 -1.56 -1.20
CA THR A 323 -2.20 -2.83 -1.70
C THR A 323 -3.04 -2.53 -2.93
N SER A 324 -2.71 -3.19 -4.04
CA SER A 324 -3.33 -3.01 -5.36
C SER A 324 -3.94 -4.33 -5.86
N VAL A 325 -4.98 -4.23 -6.67
CA VAL A 325 -5.82 -5.37 -7.06
C VAL A 325 -5.84 -5.45 -8.61
N PRO A 326 -4.79 -6.00 -9.25
CA PRO A 326 -4.58 -5.94 -10.71
C PRO A 326 -5.75 -6.50 -11.52
N LYS A 327 -6.48 -7.46 -10.96
CA LYS A 327 -7.58 -8.16 -11.62
C LYS A 327 -8.83 -8.25 -10.74
N LYS A 328 -9.94 -8.56 -11.39
CA LYS A 328 -11.29 -8.36 -10.85
C LYS A 328 -11.60 -9.35 -9.73
N LEU A 329 -11.68 -8.83 -8.51
CA LEU A 329 -12.30 -9.53 -7.36
C LEU A 329 -13.81 -9.70 -7.58
N ASP A 330 -14.17 -10.63 -8.47
CA ASP A 330 -15.51 -11.24 -8.52
C ASP A 330 -15.74 -12.16 -7.29
N GLU A 331 -14.68 -12.55 -6.59
CA GLU A 331 -14.78 -13.16 -5.26
C GLU A 331 -15.06 -12.09 -4.19
N PRO A 332 -16.12 -12.24 -3.37
CA PRO A 332 -16.29 -11.39 -2.20
C PRO A 332 -15.15 -11.66 -1.22
N LEU A 333 -14.57 -10.59 -0.66
CA LEU A 333 -13.56 -10.70 0.40
C LEU A 333 -14.17 -11.35 1.65
N TYR A 334 -14.05 -12.68 1.75
CA TYR A 334 -14.52 -13.47 2.88
C TYR A 334 -13.70 -13.16 4.14
N GLY A 335 -14.12 -12.13 4.88
CA GLY A 335 -13.75 -11.98 6.28
C GLY A 335 -14.08 -13.28 7.03
N TYR A 336 -13.16 -13.74 7.89
CA TYR A 336 -13.27 -15.05 8.54
C TYR A 336 -14.50 -15.14 9.46
N ARG A 337 -15.59 -15.69 8.89
CA ARG A 337 -16.90 -16.08 9.44
C ARG A 337 -18.07 -15.09 9.26
N ARG A 338 -19.23 -15.71 8.93
CA ARG A 338 -20.62 -15.19 9.00
C ARG A 338 -21.08 -14.18 7.93
N GLY A 339 -20.81 -14.49 6.66
CA GLY A 339 -21.83 -14.33 5.60
C GLY A 339 -22.39 -12.93 5.38
N GLN A 340 -21.58 -11.90 5.60
CA GLN A 340 -21.85 -10.54 5.14
C GLN A 340 -20.72 -10.12 4.21
N GLU A 341 -21.03 -10.12 2.93
CA GLU A 341 -20.09 -9.84 1.85
C GLU A 341 -19.84 -8.32 1.78
N THR A 342 -18.62 -7.88 2.08
CA THR A 342 -18.14 -6.57 1.61
C THR A 342 -17.71 -6.73 0.15
N ARG A 343 -18.63 -6.42 -0.77
CA ARG A 343 -18.48 -6.63 -2.23
C ARG A 343 -17.66 -5.56 -2.96
N PHE A 344 -17.14 -4.57 -2.25
CA PHE A 344 -16.46 -3.43 -2.87
C PHE A 344 -15.04 -3.80 -3.28
N ALA A 345 -14.69 -3.47 -4.52
CA ALA A 345 -13.30 -3.21 -4.86
C ALA A 345 -12.74 -2.16 -3.88
N ARG A 346 -11.45 -2.26 -3.54
CA ARG A 346 -10.81 -1.37 -2.58
C ARG A 346 -9.32 -1.22 -2.83
N ASN A 347 -8.83 0.00 -2.60
CA ASN A 347 -7.40 0.32 -2.55
C ASN A 347 -7.00 0.64 -1.12
N THR A 348 -5.77 0.33 -0.71
CA THR A 348 -5.29 0.65 0.65
C THR A 348 -3.92 1.30 0.61
N CYS A 349 -3.74 2.37 1.38
CA CYS A 349 -2.46 2.97 1.73
C CYS A 349 -2.26 2.82 3.25
N THR A 350 -1.07 2.41 3.67
CA THR A 350 -0.62 2.41 5.06
C THR A 350 0.67 3.21 5.14
N ARG A 351 0.73 4.25 5.98
CA ARG A 351 1.94 5.03 6.26
C ARG A 351 2.35 4.83 7.71
N THR A 352 3.61 4.47 7.93
CA THR A 352 4.19 4.23 9.26
C THR A 352 5.33 5.21 9.53
N SER A 353 5.30 5.81 10.72
CA SER A 353 6.31 6.74 11.24
C SER A 353 7.10 6.11 12.40
N TYR A 354 8.43 6.23 12.40
CA TYR A 354 9.33 5.60 13.37
C TYR A 354 10.23 6.60 14.08
N ALA A 355 10.18 6.68 15.42
CA ALA A 355 11.05 7.57 16.18
C ALA A 355 12.53 7.21 15.99
N ALA A 356 13.38 8.24 15.89
CA ALA A 356 14.83 8.07 15.93
C ALA A 356 15.24 7.42 17.26
N GLY A 357 16.00 6.33 17.21
CA GLY A 357 16.53 5.64 18.39
C GLY A 357 15.60 4.65 19.08
N THR A 358 14.36 4.42 18.62
CA THR A 358 13.45 3.40 19.20
C THR A 358 13.56 2.02 18.52
N GLY A 359 14.50 1.84 17.58
CA GLY A 359 14.53 0.68 16.70
C GLY A 359 13.32 0.66 15.75
N TYR A 360 12.94 -0.52 15.24
CA TYR A 360 11.80 -0.68 14.33
C TYR A 360 10.42 -0.63 15.03
N GLU A 361 10.30 -0.04 16.22
CA GLU A 361 9.01 0.19 16.87
C GLU A 361 8.29 1.40 16.23
N PRO A 362 7.08 1.23 15.67
CA PRO A 362 6.34 2.32 15.04
C PRO A 362 5.74 3.27 16.09
N VAL A 363 5.91 4.57 15.88
CA VAL A 363 5.28 5.62 16.70
C VAL A 363 3.81 5.76 16.33
N THR A 364 3.47 5.63 15.06
CA THR A 364 2.09 5.67 14.56
C THR A 364 2.04 5.02 13.17
N THR A 365 1.05 4.17 12.95
CA THR A 365 0.69 3.60 11.65
C THR A 365 -0.72 4.04 11.28
N ILE A 366 -0.88 4.83 10.22
CA ILE A 366 -2.18 5.26 9.72
C ILE A 366 -2.47 4.50 8.42
N ARG A 367 -3.66 3.90 8.34
CA ARG A 367 -4.17 3.19 7.16
C ARG A 367 -5.42 3.88 6.62
N ALA A 368 -5.35 4.32 5.36
CA ALA A 368 -6.48 4.71 4.55
C ALA A 368 -6.90 3.54 3.64
N THR A 369 -8.18 3.17 3.66
CA THR A 369 -8.77 2.23 2.70
C THR A 369 -9.92 2.92 1.97
N ILE A 370 -9.83 2.98 0.64
CA ILE A 370 -10.84 3.55 -0.25
C ILE A 370 -11.71 2.40 -0.74
N TYR A 371 -13.03 2.50 -0.55
CA TYR A 371 -14.04 1.60 -1.09
C TYR A 371 -14.85 2.33 -2.14
N TYR A 372 -15.06 1.71 -3.29
CA TYR A 372 -15.78 2.28 -4.43
C TYR A 372 -17.25 1.84 -4.39
N LEU A 373 -18.18 2.79 -4.36
CA LEU A 373 -19.63 2.55 -4.33
C LEU A 373 -20.23 2.65 -5.73
N ALA A 374 -21.17 1.77 -6.06
CA ALA A 374 -22.02 1.98 -7.24
C ALA A 374 -23.05 3.09 -7.00
N GLU A 375 -23.47 3.81 -8.06
CA GLU A 375 -24.55 4.83 -7.96
C GLU A 375 -25.81 4.33 -7.23
N SER A 376 -26.17 3.06 -7.43
CA SER A 376 -27.30 2.38 -6.79
C SER A 376 -27.17 2.21 -5.27
N GLU A 377 -25.97 2.40 -4.72
CA GLU A 377 -25.63 2.18 -3.31
C GLU A 377 -25.50 3.48 -2.51
N LEU A 378 -25.51 4.65 -3.17
CA LEU A 378 -25.42 5.98 -2.56
C LEU A 378 -26.61 6.36 -1.64
N ASN A 379 -27.54 5.44 -1.39
CA ASN A 379 -28.57 5.60 -0.38
C ASN A 379 -27.92 5.62 1.02
N ARG A 380 -28.05 6.75 1.74
CA ARG A 380 -27.52 6.96 3.10
C ARG A 380 -27.72 5.78 4.07
N LEU A 381 -28.85 5.08 3.99
CA LEU A 381 -29.13 3.90 4.84
C LEU A 381 -28.34 2.65 4.42
N ALA A 382 -28.03 2.49 3.14
CA ALA A 382 -27.12 1.45 2.65
C ALA A 382 -25.67 1.80 3.04
N VAL A 383 -25.23 3.03 2.80
CA VAL A 383 -23.89 3.52 3.18
C VAL A 383 -23.61 3.34 4.68
N LEU A 384 -24.54 3.75 5.55
CA LEU A 384 -24.42 3.54 6.99
C LEU A 384 -24.28 2.07 7.38
N LYS A 385 -25.05 1.18 6.75
CA LYS A 385 -24.98 -0.27 6.98
C LYS A 385 -23.66 -0.85 6.46
N GLN A 386 -23.13 -0.35 5.34
CA GLN A 386 -21.82 -0.73 4.80
C GLN A 386 -20.70 -0.31 5.77
N ILE A 387 -20.72 0.91 6.29
CA ILE A 387 -19.75 1.38 7.30
C ILE A 387 -19.81 0.53 8.58
N GLN A 388 -21.02 0.21 9.06
CA GLN A 388 -21.22 -0.73 10.18
C GLN A 388 -20.59 -2.10 9.89
N ASN A 389 -20.87 -2.70 8.72
CA ASN A 389 -20.27 -3.97 8.33
C ASN A 389 -18.73 -3.91 8.27
N ILE A 390 -18.16 -2.84 7.69
CA ILE A 390 -16.71 -2.63 7.60
C ILE A 390 -16.08 -2.53 9.00
N HIS A 391 -16.68 -1.76 9.92
CA HIS A 391 -16.16 -1.59 11.28
C HIS A 391 -16.28 -2.88 12.12
N TYR A 392 -17.42 -3.57 12.08
CA TYR A 392 -17.57 -4.84 12.81
C TYR A 392 -16.69 -5.95 12.24
N GLY A 393 -16.42 -5.94 10.93
CA GLY A 393 -15.41 -6.78 10.29
C GLY A 393 -13.96 -6.52 10.73
N LYS A 394 -13.68 -5.43 11.46
CA LYS A 394 -12.37 -5.18 12.11
C LYS A 394 -12.33 -5.64 13.58
N LEU A 395 -13.46 -5.77 14.29
CA LEU A 395 -13.51 -5.86 15.75
C LEU A 395 -14.00 -7.20 16.33
N PHE A 396 -13.53 -8.33 15.77
CA PHE A 396 -13.96 -9.67 16.19
C PHE A 396 -13.81 -9.96 17.71
N ASP A 397 -12.75 -9.45 18.36
CA ASP A 397 -12.46 -9.75 19.77
C ASP A 397 -13.05 -8.77 20.80
N ARG A 398 -13.59 -7.61 20.37
CA ARG A 398 -14.01 -6.53 21.30
C ARG A 398 -15.52 -6.35 21.46
N GLY A 399 -16.30 -7.20 20.78
CA GLY A 399 -17.76 -7.17 20.78
C GLY A 399 -18.35 -6.03 19.94
N PRO A 400 -19.65 -6.13 19.57
CA PRO A 400 -20.32 -5.09 18.80
C PRO A 400 -20.47 -3.81 19.64
N ARG A 401 -19.81 -2.74 19.19
CA ARG A 401 -19.98 -1.38 19.70
C ARG A 401 -20.91 -0.64 18.74
N ASP A 402 -22.16 -0.40 19.13
CA ASP A 402 -23.15 0.21 18.22
C ASP A 402 -22.65 1.54 17.64
N ILE A 403 -22.50 1.59 16.31
CA ILE A 403 -22.27 2.84 15.59
C ILE A 403 -23.60 3.57 15.56
N ASP A 404 -23.74 4.47 16.53
CA ASP A 404 -24.79 5.45 16.67
C ASP A 404 -24.83 6.40 15.46
N PRO A 405 -25.86 6.30 14.58
CA PRO A 405 -25.91 7.06 13.34
C PRO A 405 -26.17 8.55 13.57
N THR A 406 -26.48 8.99 14.80
CA THR A 406 -26.59 10.42 15.13
C THR A 406 -25.23 11.13 15.20
N ARG A 407 -24.12 10.38 15.09
CA ARG A 407 -22.74 10.90 15.08
C ARG A 407 -22.19 11.22 13.68
N LEU A 408 -22.98 10.98 12.63
CA LEU A 408 -22.71 11.53 11.29
C LEU A 408 -22.71 13.06 11.37
N THR A 409 -21.51 13.63 11.29
CA THR A 409 -21.30 15.08 11.31
C THR A 409 -20.95 15.52 9.89
N ARG A 410 -21.82 16.32 9.27
CA ARG A 410 -21.49 16.95 7.99
C ARG A 410 -20.42 18.03 8.23
N ILE A 411 -19.37 18.06 7.41
CA ILE A 411 -18.34 19.09 7.55
C ILE A 411 -18.94 20.47 7.18
N PRO A 412 -18.76 21.52 8.00
CA PRO A 412 -19.18 22.86 7.64
C PRO A 412 -18.35 23.41 6.46
N GLY A 413 -18.94 23.39 5.25
CA GLY A 413 -18.32 23.95 4.03
C GLY A 413 -18.13 22.93 2.91
N SER A 414 -18.04 21.63 3.23
CA SER A 414 -17.85 20.56 2.25
C SER A 414 -19.17 19.85 1.86
N GLN A 415 -19.12 19.10 0.76
CA GLN A 415 -20.14 18.11 0.41
C GLN A 415 -19.98 16.81 1.18
N ALA A 416 -18.80 16.54 1.76
CA ALA A 416 -18.51 15.30 2.46
C ALA A 416 -19.23 15.16 3.81
N GLU A 417 -19.52 13.90 4.18
CA GLU A 417 -20.01 13.55 5.52
C GLU A 417 -18.95 12.75 6.28
N VAL A 418 -18.72 13.11 7.55
CA VAL A 418 -17.76 12.44 8.44
C VAL A 418 -18.51 11.61 9.48
N LEU A 419 -18.06 10.38 9.69
CA LEU A 419 -18.46 9.53 10.79
C LEU A 419 -17.21 8.98 11.48
N TYR A 420 -16.91 9.48 12.68
CA TYR A 420 -15.78 9.01 13.48
C TYR A 420 -16.26 8.10 14.60
N VAL A 421 -15.59 6.96 14.79
CA VAL A 421 -15.86 6.00 15.86
C VAL A 421 -14.83 6.18 16.96
N HIS A 422 -15.28 6.22 18.21
CA HIS A 422 -14.42 6.44 19.37
C HIS A 422 -14.55 5.38 20.47
N ASP A 423 -13.44 5.14 21.16
CA ASP A 423 -13.27 4.19 22.26
C ASP A 423 -12.58 4.88 23.44
N ASN A 424 -13.24 4.98 24.59
CA ASN A 424 -12.68 5.57 25.81
C ASN A 424 -11.96 6.94 25.59
N GLY A 425 -12.60 7.84 24.84
CA GLY A 425 -12.10 9.17 24.49
C GLY A 425 -11.20 9.25 23.24
N ARG A 426 -10.83 8.11 22.65
CA ARG A 426 -9.90 8.03 21.51
C ARG A 426 -10.65 7.76 20.21
N VAL A 427 -10.37 8.50 19.15
CA VAL A 427 -10.79 8.09 17.78
C VAL A 427 -10.03 6.81 17.39
N ILE A 428 -10.74 5.83 16.82
CA ILE A 428 -10.19 4.54 16.36
C ILE A 428 -10.40 4.30 14.87
N ASP A 429 -11.52 4.76 14.32
CA ASP A 429 -11.80 4.79 12.89
C ASP A 429 -12.40 6.17 12.53
N ILE A 430 -12.10 6.65 11.33
CA ILE A 430 -12.87 7.70 10.65
C ILE A 430 -13.39 7.12 9.34
N PHE A 431 -14.63 7.45 8.98
CA PHE A 431 -15.22 7.18 7.69
C PHE A 431 -15.62 8.51 7.05
N LEU A 432 -15.16 8.74 5.83
CA LEU A 432 -15.49 9.89 5.00
C LEU A 432 -16.34 9.39 3.83
N LEU A 433 -17.52 9.96 3.62
CA LEU A 433 -18.28 9.79 2.38
C LEU A 433 -17.98 10.97 1.47
N VAL A 434 -17.34 10.70 0.33
CA VAL A 434 -16.95 11.70 -0.67
C VAL A 434 -17.38 11.17 -2.03
N GLU A 435 -18.35 11.82 -2.67
CA GLU A 435 -18.93 11.38 -3.95
C GLU A 435 -19.27 9.87 -3.99
N ASN A 436 -18.54 9.10 -4.81
CA ASN A 436 -18.71 7.65 -5.01
C ASN A 436 -17.76 6.80 -4.15
N TYR A 437 -17.10 7.39 -3.14
CA TYR A 437 -16.07 6.75 -2.31
C TYR A 437 -16.45 6.75 -0.82
N ILE A 438 -16.20 5.63 -0.14
CA ILE A 438 -16.02 5.62 1.32
C ILE A 438 -14.52 5.53 1.60
N VAL A 439 -13.95 6.52 2.30
CA VAL A 439 -12.57 6.45 2.78
C VAL A 439 -12.58 6.13 4.28
N SER A 440 -12.09 4.94 4.64
CA SER A 440 -11.88 4.53 6.03
C SER A 440 -10.44 4.83 6.45
N LEU A 441 -10.26 5.72 7.41
CA LEU A 441 -9.00 5.91 8.13
C LEU A 441 -9.02 5.08 9.41
N SER A 442 -7.92 4.41 9.71
CA SER A 442 -7.73 3.64 10.95
C SER A 442 -6.26 3.67 11.38
N SER A 443 -5.98 3.40 12.66
CA SER A 443 -4.64 3.55 13.22
C SER A 443 -4.37 2.52 14.34
N ASP A 444 -3.09 2.20 14.55
CA ASP A 444 -2.62 1.40 15.69
C ASP A 444 -2.71 2.17 17.02
N GLN A 445 -2.48 3.48 16.99
CA GLN A 445 -2.52 4.38 18.14
C GLN A 445 -3.63 5.44 18.03
N ALA A 446 -3.91 6.12 19.15
CA ALA A 446 -4.94 7.17 19.24
C ALA A 446 -4.49 8.46 18.54
N PHE A 447 -4.71 8.51 17.24
CA PHE A 447 -4.03 9.40 16.30
C PHE A 447 -4.55 10.86 16.27
N LEU A 448 -5.74 11.12 16.79
CA LEU A 448 -6.34 12.47 16.91
C LEU A 448 -6.76 12.78 18.36
N ALA A 449 -6.07 12.15 19.32
CA ALA A 449 -6.22 12.44 20.73
C ALA A 449 -5.25 13.56 21.15
N ASP A 450 -5.72 14.52 21.95
CA ASP A 450 -4.82 15.43 22.65
C ASP A 450 -4.03 14.71 23.78
N ARG A 451 -3.15 15.43 24.47
CA ARG A 451 -2.39 14.89 25.62
C ARG A 451 -3.28 14.45 26.80
N ALA A 452 -4.53 14.90 26.86
CA ALA A 452 -5.53 14.52 27.87
C ALA A 452 -6.43 13.36 27.42
N ARG A 453 -6.29 12.85 26.19
CA ARG A 453 -7.16 11.87 25.52
C ARG A 453 -8.58 12.38 25.24
N SER A 454 -8.73 13.68 24.98
CA SER A 454 -9.92 14.26 24.38
C SER A 454 -9.83 14.24 22.84
N ILE A 455 -10.98 14.26 22.16
CA ILE A 455 -11.06 14.25 20.69
C ILE A 455 -10.90 15.68 20.19
N ASP A 456 -9.88 15.91 19.37
CA ASP A 456 -9.66 17.20 18.71
C ASP A 456 -10.52 17.29 17.44
N ASN A 457 -11.75 17.79 17.60
CA ASN A 457 -12.71 17.94 16.50
C ASN A 457 -12.19 18.85 15.38
N GLU A 458 -11.35 19.85 15.69
CA GLU A 458 -10.78 20.76 14.68
C GLU A 458 -9.77 20.01 13.80
N LYS A 459 -8.93 19.13 14.39
CA LYS A 459 -8.06 18.24 13.60
C LYS A 459 -8.82 17.16 12.83
N VAL A 460 -9.92 16.62 13.38
CA VAL A 460 -10.78 15.67 12.64
C VAL A 460 -11.35 16.33 11.38
N ILE A 461 -11.78 17.60 11.48
CA ILE A 461 -12.26 18.39 10.33
C ILE A 461 -11.11 18.69 9.37
N ALA A 462 -9.98 19.25 9.83
CA ALA A 462 -8.85 19.60 8.98
C ALA A 462 -8.25 18.40 8.22
N LEU A 463 -8.21 17.21 8.84
CA LEU A 463 -7.83 15.97 8.18
C LEU A 463 -8.84 15.55 7.10
N ALA A 464 -10.14 15.69 7.38
CA ALA A 464 -11.20 15.35 6.44
C ALA A 464 -11.23 16.30 5.25
N ASP A 465 -11.03 17.61 5.47
CA ASP A 465 -10.96 18.63 4.40
C ASP A 465 -9.78 18.35 3.45
N VAL A 466 -8.56 18.15 3.99
CA VAL A 466 -7.38 17.80 3.17
C VAL A 466 -7.60 16.52 2.36
N ILE A 467 -8.30 15.53 2.92
CA ILE A 467 -8.60 14.29 2.20
C ILE A 467 -9.67 14.50 1.11
N VAL A 468 -10.66 15.39 1.31
CA VAL A 468 -11.61 15.76 0.26
C VAL A 468 -10.91 16.51 -0.88
N ASP A 469 -10.02 17.45 -0.55
CA ASP A 469 -9.21 18.17 -1.53
C ASP A 469 -8.34 17.17 -2.35
N ASN A 470 -7.66 16.24 -1.68
CA ASN A 470 -6.86 15.18 -2.31
C ASN A 470 -7.68 14.17 -3.17
N ILE A 471 -9.02 14.18 -3.09
CA ILE A 471 -9.93 13.33 -3.89
C ILE A 471 -10.55 14.11 -5.06
N THR A 472 -10.62 15.45 -4.96
CA THR A 472 -11.37 16.31 -5.89
C THR A 472 -10.50 17.24 -6.74
N ALA A 473 -9.17 17.20 -6.55
CA ALA A 473 -8.15 17.93 -7.32
C ALA A 473 -7.64 17.16 -8.55
#